data_AF-A0A388KND1-F1
#
_entry.id   AF-A0A388KND1-F1
#
_cell.length_a   1.000
_cell.length_b   1.000
_cell.length_c   1.000
_cell.angle_alpha   90.00
_cell.angle_beta   90.00
_cell.angle_gamma   90.00
#
_symmetry.space_group_name_H-M   'P 1'
#
loop_
_entity.id
_entity.type
_entity.pdbx_description
1 polymer ?
#
loop_
_entity_poly.entity_id
_entity_poly.type
_entity_poly.pdbx_seq_one_letter_code
_entity_poly.pdbx_strand_id
1 'polypeptide(L)'
;MARLGAMDDDDLYIGGKLTTTERTAVAAVVTAVLFRCQMERTAGRMKAQIRMRRRKVTQCTSLDGPVLDTAAICYAVIHVCCALGCGALPRATPRWWMKRRTGGAWEDLRECDDATEDYFRDKLRMSPRVFWEIAEALSSLLQRCVTFYREPLQPDQIVAYALYRWASGATYESNTCNFDIDRASSLVAVRDVTAALLTVYRDKIPWPAGVCKSVVLRAFDGKGFPNYHGCINCTHIYIDKPTNAPGKDYYDRKRRFSIIAQVIVDLDLRALDVFASYPGSCHNVRIIHLFSLWARAEAGKLFTGPPVMLPFGVQMNDYLLGHNGYYRRNG
;
A
#
# COMPACT_ATOMS: atom_id res chain seq x y z
N MET A 1 -10.69 -96.66 29.61
CA MET A 1 -11.41 -96.21 28.40
C MET A 1 -10.73 -94.91 27.95
N ALA A 2 -9.74 -94.95 27.06
CA ALA A 2 -9.86 -94.97 25.58
C ALA A 2 -10.50 -93.66 25.05
N ARG A 3 -9.92 -92.86 24.14
CA ARG A 3 -8.98 -93.11 23.02
C ARG A 3 -8.12 -91.88 22.66
N LEU A 4 -7.04 -92.17 21.94
CA LEU A 4 -6.09 -91.30 21.22
C LEU A 4 -6.69 -90.54 20.01
N GLY A 5 -5.98 -89.46 19.62
CA GLY A 5 -5.76 -88.96 18.25
C GLY A 5 -4.75 -87.78 18.31
N ALA A 6 -3.45 -88.00 18.05
CA ALA A 6 -2.73 -87.76 16.77
C ALA A 6 -2.79 -86.27 16.34
N MET A 7 -1.76 -85.45 16.60
CA MET A 7 -0.52 -85.25 15.83
C MET A 7 -0.77 -84.60 14.47
N ASP A 8 -0.48 -83.29 14.37
CA ASP A 8 -0.15 -82.57 13.14
C ASP A 8 0.91 -81.51 13.49
N ASP A 9 2.15 -81.80 13.08
CA ASP A 9 3.17 -80.82 12.76
C ASP A 9 2.71 -80.10 11.48
N ASP A 10 2.69 -78.77 11.48
CA ASP A 10 3.41 -77.95 10.50
C ASP A 10 3.04 -76.46 10.60
N ASP A 11 4.05 -75.66 10.30
CA ASP A 11 3.97 -74.34 9.67
C ASP A 11 3.86 -73.04 10.50
N LEU A 12 5.01 -72.34 10.43
CA LEU A 12 5.15 -70.91 10.09
C LEU A 12 5.19 -69.88 11.23
N TYR A 13 6.38 -69.79 11.84
CA TYR A 13 6.99 -68.49 12.16
C TYR A 13 7.20 -67.69 10.84
N ILE A 14 6.26 -66.81 10.48
CA ILE A 14 6.52 -65.73 9.50
C ILE A 14 6.46 -64.38 10.22
N GLY A 15 7.59 -63.96 10.75
CA GLY A 15 7.90 -62.53 10.80
C GLY A 15 7.97 -62.04 9.35
N GLY A 16 6.99 -61.22 8.95
CA GLY A 16 6.88 -60.67 7.60
C GLY A 16 8.18 -59.97 7.19
N LYS A 17 9.05 -60.68 6.48
CA LYS A 17 10.23 -60.10 5.86
C LYS A 17 9.73 -59.18 4.76
N LEU A 18 9.92 -57.87 4.93
CA LEU A 18 9.68 -56.86 3.89
C LEU A 18 10.15 -57.39 2.54
N THR A 19 9.29 -57.30 1.54
CA THR A 19 9.59 -57.70 0.17
C THR A 19 10.77 -56.88 -0.36
N THR A 20 11.51 -57.43 -1.33
CA THR A 20 12.70 -56.76 -1.89
C THR A 20 12.38 -55.36 -2.41
N THR A 21 11.18 -55.17 -2.98
CA THR A 21 10.66 -53.89 -3.46
C THR A 21 10.43 -52.89 -2.32
N GLU A 22 9.82 -53.31 -1.22
CA GLU A 22 9.61 -52.45 -0.05
C GLU A 22 10.95 -52.06 0.60
N ARG A 23 11.91 -52.97 0.67
CA ARG A 23 13.27 -52.65 1.17
C ARG A 23 13.97 -51.61 0.30
N THR A 24 13.85 -51.73 -1.02
CA THR A 24 14.42 -50.73 -1.94
C THR A 24 13.73 -49.37 -1.83
N ALA A 25 12.41 -49.34 -1.63
CA ALA A 25 11.66 -48.10 -1.43
C ALA A 25 12.05 -47.42 -0.12
N VAL A 26 12.15 -48.17 0.98
CA VAL A 26 12.59 -47.64 2.28
C VAL A 26 14.04 -47.15 2.21
N ALA A 27 14.94 -47.88 1.55
CA ALA A 27 16.33 -47.44 1.35
C ALA A 27 16.41 -46.13 0.53
N ALA A 28 15.59 -45.98 -0.51
CA ALA A 28 15.53 -44.76 -1.32
C ALA A 28 15.02 -43.56 -0.51
N VAL A 29 13.96 -43.74 0.29
CA VAL A 29 13.41 -42.69 1.16
C VAL A 29 14.40 -42.29 2.23
N VAL A 30 15.04 -43.25 2.91
CA VAL A 30 16.06 -42.97 3.92
C VAL A 30 17.24 -42.22 3.30
N THR A 31 17.69 -42.61 2.11
CA THR A 31 18.77 -41.92 1.39
C THR A 31 18.38 -40.48 1.03
N ALA A 32 17.15 -40.26 0.56
CA ALA A 32 16.65 -38.92 0.24
C ALA A 32 16.54 -38.01 1.47
N VAL A 33 16.09 -38.55 2.62
CA VAL A 33 16.01 -37.82 3.89
C VAL A 33 17.40 -37.49 4.42
N LEU A 34 18.35 -38.43 4.37
CA LEU A 34 19.74 -38.19 4.76
C LEU A 34 20.38 -37.11 3.88
N PHE A 35 20.14 -37.15 2.57
CA PHE A 35 20.63 -36.13 1.64
C PHE A 35 20.03 -34.75 1.93
N ARG A 36 18.73 -34.66 2.18
CA ARG A 36 18.04 -33.42 2.63
C ARG A 36 18.63 -32.89 3.94
N CYS A 37 18.81 -33.74 4.95
CA CYS A 37 19.42 -33.35 6.22
C CYS A 37 20.88 -32.89 6.06
N GLN A 38 21.68 -33.52 5.20
CA GLN A 38 23.04 -33.09 4.90
C GLN A 38 23.06 -31.75 4.16
N MET A 39 22.16 -31.55 3.20
CA MET A 39 22.00 -30.28 2.48
C MET A 39 21.57 -29.13 3.42
N GLU A 40 20.65 -29.38 4.35
CA GLU A 40 20.24 -28.38 5.34
C GLU A 40 21.34 -28.07 6.36
N ARG A 41 22.11 -29.08 6.79
CA ARG A 41 23.27 -28.88 7.68
C ARG A 41 24.40 -28.12 6.99
N THR A 42 24.67 -28.38 5.71
CA THR A 42 25.67 -27.64 4.93
C THR A 42 25.22 -26.23 4.61
N ALA A 43 23.93 -26.02 4.30
CA ALA A 43 23.33 -24.70 4.15
C ALA A 43 23.38 -23.88 5.46
N GLY A 44 23.15 -24.52 6.60
CA GLY A 44 23.29 -23.89 7.93
C GLY A 44 24.73 -23.45 8.21
N ARG A 45 25.72 -24.31 7.95
CA ARG A 45 27.15 -23.98 8.09
C ARG A 45 27.56 -22.85 7.14
N MET A 46 27.08 -22.87 5.89
CA MET A 46 27.37 -21.84 4.90
C MET A 46 26.73 -20.49 5.26
N LYS A 47 25.49 -20.48 5.78
CA LYS A 47 24.82 -19.28 6.31
C LYS A 47 25.55 -18.69 7.51
N ALA A 48 26.07 -19.53 8.41
CA ALA A 48 26.88 -19.10 9.54
C ALA A 48 28.21 -18.48 9.09
N GLN A 49 28.87 -19.07 8.10
CA GLN A 49 30.10 -18.53 7.49
C GLN A 49 29.87 -17.19 6.78
N ILE A 50 28.76 -17.05 6.04
CA ILE A 50 28.37 -15.79 5.39
C ILE A 50 28.04 -14.71 6.43
N ARG A 51 27.37 -15.05 7.53
CA ARG A 51 27.12 -14.12 8.64
C ARG A 51 28.41 -13.69 9.33
N MET A 52 29.34 -14.61 9.57
CA MET A 52 30.63 -14.31 10.17
C MET A 52 31.52 -13.44 9.25
N ARG A 53 31.47 -13.68 7.92
CA ARG A 53 32.15 -12.85 6.91
C ARG A 53 31.51 -11.48 6.74
N ARG A 54 30.16 -11.37 6.73
CA ARG A 54 29.47 -10.07 6.78
C ARG A 54 29.88 -9.27 8.01
N ARG A 55 29.96 -9.90 9.18
CA ARG A 55 30.41 -9.24 10.42
C ARG A 55 31.85 -8.71 10.32
N LYS A 56 32.76 -9.46 9.67
CA LYS A 56 34.14 -8.99 9.39
C LYS A 56 34.17 -7.85 8.36
N VAL A 57 33.37 -7.91 7.29
CA VAL A 57 33.29 -6.85 6.27
C VAL A 57 32.68 -5.56 6.85
N THR A 58 31.70 -5.68 7.76
CA THR A 58 31.13 -4.52 8.47
C THR A 58 32.08 -3.94 9.53
N GLN A 59 33.11 -4.68 9.96
CA GLN A 59 34.12 -4.19 10.92
C GLN A 59 35.38 -3.61 10.27
N CYS A 60 35.56 -3.72 8.94
CA CYS A 60 36.75 -3.21 8.25
C CYS A 60 36.51 -1.89 7.48
N THR A 61 35.38 -1.22 7.63
CA THR A 61 35.19 0.12 7.06
C THR A 61 35.74 1.21 7.98
N SER A 62 37.05 1.17 8.25
CA SER A 62 37.79 2.33 8.74
C SER A 62 39.23 2.26 8.23
N LEU A 63 39.54 3.25 7.39
CA LEU A 63 40.85 3.74 6.92
C LEU A 63 41.50 3.02 5.71
N ASP A 64 41.59 3.84 4.65
CA ASP A 64 42.64 4.01 3.63
C ASP A 64 42.74 3.12 2.38
N GLY A 65 42.59 3.79 1.22
CA GLY A 65 43.37 3.56 -0.01
C GLY A 65 42.81 2.55 -1.05
N PRO A 66 42.67 2.90 -2.34
CA PRO A 66 42.07 2.04 -3.35
C PRO A 66 43.12 1.15 -4.01
N VAL A 67 43.16 -0.13 -3.64
CA VAL A 67 43.58 -1.19 -4.57
C VAL A 67 42.42 -2.15 -4.68
N LEU A 68 41.64 -1.97 -5.73
CA LEU A 68 40.50 -2.83 -6.05
C LEU A 68 41.05 -4.18 -6.51
N ASP A 69 41.26 -5.07 -5.54
CA ASP A 69 41.91 -6.36 -5.74
C ASP A 69 41.10 -7.18 -6.74
N THR A 70 41.66 -7.38 -7.94
CA THR A 70 40.98 -8.03 -9.07
C THR A 70 40.54 -9.45 -8.69
N ALA A 71 41.27 -10.08 -7.78
CA ALA A 71 40.93 -11.35 -7.18
C ALA A 71 39.61 -11.29 -6.38
N ALA A 72 39.36 -10.22 -5.62
CA ALA A 72 38.14 -10.06 -4.84
C ALA A 72 36.89 -9.92 -5.73
N ILE A 73 37.03 -9.22 -6.87
CA ILE A 73 35.97 -9.13 -7.89
C ILE A 73 35.73 -10.51 -8.52
N CYS A 74 36.79 -11.22 -8.93
CA CYS A 74 36.68 -12.56 -9.50
C CYS A 74 36.03 -13.55 -8.54
N TYR A 75 36.39 -13.52 -7.25
CA TYR A 75 35.75 -14.35 -6.23
C TYR A 75 34.28 -13.99 -6.00
N ALA A 76 33.93 -12.70 -6.03
CA ALA A 76 32.54 -12.26 -5.94
C ALA A 76 31.72 -12.75 -7.14
N VAL A 77 32.27 -12.64 -8.36
CA VAL A 77 31.63 -13.12 -9.60
C VAL A 77 31.47 -14.64 -9.56
N ILE A 78 32.51 -15.40 -9.19
CA ILE A 78 32.43 -16.86 -9.05
C ILE A 78 31.37 -17.25 -8.01
N HIS A 79 31.30 -16.54 -6.88
CA HIS A 79 30.26 -16.78 -5.88
C HIS A 79 28.85 -16.50 -6.40
N VAL A 80 28.66 -15.45 -7.21
CA VAL A 80 27.37 -15.13 -7.84
C VAL A 80 27.02 -16.18 -8.90
N CYS A 81 27.97 -16.60 -9.73
CA CYS A 81 27.80 -17.65 -10.74
C CYS A 81 27.49 -19.01 -10.11
N CYS A 82 28.17 -19.38 -9.02
CA CYS A 82 27.86 -20.57 -8.24
C CYS A 82 26.48 -20.44 -7.56
N ALA A 83 26.10 -19.27 -7.05
CA ALA A 83 24.77 -19.07 -6.48
C ALA A 83 23.64 -19.15 -7.53
N LEU A 84 23.90 -18.67 -8.77
CA LEU A 84 23.03 -18.81 -9.93
C LEU A 84 22.90 -20.29 -10.35
N GLY A 85 24.02 -21.00 -10.48
CA GLY A 85 24.06 -22.40 -10.91
C GLY A 85 23.52 -23.39 -9.88
N CYS A 86 23.66 -23.09 -8.58
CA CYS A 86 23.16 -23.94 -7.49
C CYS A 86 21.71 -23.62 -7.08
N GLY A 87 21.01 -22.71 -7.76
CA GLY A 87 19.65 -22.30 -7.40
C GLY A 87 19.55 -21.65 -6.00
N ALA A 88 20.67 -21.10 -5.50
CA ALA A 88 20.78 -20.47 -4.19
C ALA A 88 20.35 -18.99 -4.21
N LEU A 89 20.24 -18.38 -5.39
CA LEU A 89 19.43 -17.20 -5.55
C LEU A 89 17.96 -17.59 -5.43
N PRO A 90 17.13 -16.81 -4.72
CA PRO A 90 15.70 -17.06 -4.70
C PRO A 90 15.24 -17.02 -6.15
N ARG A 91 14.96 -18.21 -6.72
CA ARG A 91 14.15 -18.35 -7.93
C ARG A 91 12.96 -17.43 -7.68
N ALA A 92 12.68 -16.50 -8.59
CA ALA A 92 11.52 -15.62 -8.47
C ALA A 92 10.37 -16.47 -7.97
N THR A 93 9.91 -16.21 -6.74
CA THR A 93 8.93 -17.09 -6.10
C THR A 93 7.79 -17.23 -7.08
N PRO A 94 7.34 -18.47 -7.39
CA PRO A 94 6.28 -18.67 -8.36
C PRO A 94 5.16 -17.72 -7.99
N ARG A 95 4.84 -16.78 -8.89
CA ARG A 95 3.85 -15.74 -8.61
C ARG A 95 2.59 -16.47 -8.18
N TRP A 96 2.27 -16.41 -6.89
CA TRP A 96 1.22 -17.29 -6.37
C TRP A 96 -0.07 -16.93 -7.10
N TRP A 97 -0.58 -17.89 -7.90
CA TRP A 97 -1.87 -17.80 -8.59
C TRP A 97 -3.07 -17.56 -7.66
N MET A 98 -2.85 -17.65 -6.34
CA MET A 98 -3.84 -17.43 -5.30
C MET A 98 -3.22 -16.64 -4.15
N LYS A 99 -3.82 -15.50 -3.82
CA LYS A 99 -3.52 -14.71 -2.61
C LYS A 99 -3.74 -15.59 -1.37
N ARG A 100 -2.75 -15.68 -0.47
CA ARG A 100 -2.93 -16.24 0.87
C ARG A 100 -4.04 -15.48 1.63
N ARG A 101 -4.73 -16.20 2.51
CA ARG A 101 -5.75 -15.65 3.40
C ARG A 101 -5.38 -16.11 4.80
N THR A 102 -4.48 -15.40 5.48
CA THR A 102 -3.80 -15.93 6.66
C THR A 102 -4.51 -15.60 7.98
N GLY A 103 -5.80 -15.29 7.91
CA GLY A 103 -6.65 -15.11 9.12
C GLY A 103 -7.11 -13.67 9.37
N GLY A 104 -6.77 -12.71 8.51
CA GLY A 104 -7.23 -11.33 8.63
C GLY A 104 -6.55 -10.41 7.61
N ALA A 105 -7.13 -9.23 7.36
CA ALA A 105 -6.56 -8.27 6.43
C ALA A 105 -5.26 -7.64 6.96
N TRP A 106 -5.08 -7.59 8.28
CA TRP A 106 -3.85 -7.10 8.89
C TRP A 106 -2.69 -8.09 8.72
N GLU A 107 -2.94 -9.37 8.95
CA GLU A 107 -1.98 -10.46 8.78
C GLU A 107 -1.52 -10.53 7.32
N ASP A 108 -2.45 -10.45 6.38
CA ASP A 108 -2.16 -10.42 4.94
C ASP A 108 -1.26 -9.22 4.55
N LEU A 109 -1.37 -8.07 5.23
CA LEU A 109 -0.54 -6.88 4.99
C LEU A 109 0.84 -6.96 5.64
N ARG A 110 1.02 -7.80 6.66
CA ARG A 110 2.32 -8.02 7.34
C ARG A 110 3.20 -9.02 6.63
N GLU A 111 2.64 -9.89 5.79
CA GLU A 111 3.41 -10.86 5.03
C GLU A 111 4.24 -10.17 3.92
N CYS A 112 5.55 -10.42 3.95
CA CYS A 112 6.49 -10.00 2.91
C CYS A 112 6.74 -11.15 1.93
N ASP A 113 5.94 -11.21 0.87
CA ASP A 113 6.03 -12.17 -0.23
C ASP A 113 5.99 -11.46 -1.60
N ASP A 114 5.93 -12.23 -2.68
CA ASP A 114 5.84 -11.68 -4.05
C ASP A 114 4.49 -11.04 -4.39
N ALA A 115 3.47 -11.18 -3.53
CA ALA A 115 2.15 -10.58 -3.69
C ALA A 115 1.93 -9.35 -2.80
N THR A 116 2.87 -8.99 -1.91
CA THR A 116 2.75 -7.84 -0.99
C THR A 116 2.31 -6.57 -1.74
N GLU A 117 2.92 -6.24 -2.87
CA GLU A 117 2.55 -5.05 -3.65
C GLU A 117 1.07 -5.06 -4.09
N ASP A 118 0.57 -6.24 -4.48
CA ASP A 118 -0.81 -6.45 -4.93
C ASP A 118 -1.80 -6.39 -3.77
N TYR A 119 -1.42 -6.78 -2.54
CA TYR A 119 -2.25 -6.59 -1.34
C TYR A 119 -2.40 -5.12 -0.99
N PHE A 120 -1.30 -4.36 -0.93
CA PHE A 120 -1.34 -2.95 -0.57
C PHE A 120 -2.15 -2.13 -1.59
N ARG A 121 -2.00 -2.41 -2.90
CA ARG A 121 -2.80 -1.71 -3.94
C ARG A 121 -4.28 -2.07 -3.88
N ASP A 122 -4.61 -3.32 -3.60
CA ASP A 122 -6.00 -3.78 -3.53
C ASP A 122 -6.71 -3.27 -2.27
N LYS A 123 -6.05 -3.39 -1.11
CA LYS A 123 -6.63 -3.15 0.21
C LYS A 123 -6.49 -1.71 0.69
N LEU A 124 -5.35 -1.08 0.41
CA LEU A 124 -5.02 0.27 0.90
C LEU A 124 -4.94 1.32 -0.22
N ARG A 125 -5.06 0.92 -1.49
CA ARG A 125 -4.97 1.80 -2.69
C ARG A 125 -3.64 2.55 -2.82
N MET A 126 -2.55 1.99 -2.28
CA MET A 126 -1.21 2.57 -2.34
C MET A 126 -0.14 1.47 -2.42
N SER A 127 1.11 1.86 -2.65
CA SER A 127 2.23 0.92 -2.54
C SER A 127 2.64 0.73 -1.07
N PRO A 128 3.30 -0.40 -0.72
CA PRO A 128 3.84 -0.63 0.62
C PRO A 128 4.81 0.47 1.05
N ARG A 129 5.61 0.99 0.11
CA ARG A 129 6.53 2.11 0.36
C ARG A 129 5.79 3.34 0.89
N VAL A 130 4.75 3.78 0.19
CA VAL A 130 3.96 4.97 0.60
C VAL A 130 3.29 4.73 1.94
N PHE A 131 2.78 3.52 2.18
CA PHE A 131 2.21 3.15 3.47
C PHE A 131 3.23 3.30 4.60
N TRP A 132 4.42 2.74 4.46
CA TRP A 132 5.44 2.79 5.51
C TRP A 132 5.95 4.22 5.74
N GLU A 133 6.09 5.04 4.68
CA GLU A 133 6.41 6.47 4.81
C GLU A 133 5.33 7.22 5.63
N ILE A 134 4.04 6.92 5.42
CA ILE A 134 2.94 7.47 6.21
C ILE A 134 2.99 6.95 7.65
N ALA A 135 3.09 5.64 7.84
CA ALA A 135 3.09 5.02 9.16
C ALA A 135 4.23 5.54 10.04
N GLU A 136 5.43 5.67 9.48
CA GLU A 136 6.60 6.24 10.16
C GLU A 136 6.35 7.71 10.55
N ALA A 137 5.86 8.53 9.61
CA ALA A 137 5.60 9.95 9.85
C ALA A 137 4.52 10.20 10.92
N LEU A 138 3.55 9.29 11.06
CA LEU A 138 2.49 9.38 12.07
C LEU A 138 2.83 8.67 13.39
N SER A 139 3.90 7.88 13.43
CA SER A 139 4.18 6.95 14.54
C SER A 139 4.25 7.64 15.90
N SER A 140 4.90 8.80 15.99
CA SER A 140 5.06 9.53 17.25
C SER A 140 3.75 10.11 17.80
N LEU A 141 2.78 10.40 16.92
CA LEU A 141 1.46 10.93 17.30
C LEU A 141 0.48 9.83 17.67
N LEU A 142 0.71 8.60 17.21
CA LEU A 142 -0.18 7.46 17.39
C LEU A 142 0.34 6.43 18.40
N GLN A 143 1.49 6.69 19.01
CA GLN A 143 2.07 5.82 20.02
C GLN A 143 1.16 5.75 21.26
N ARG A 144 0.72 4.54 21.60
CA ARG A 144 -0.14 4.29 22.76
C ARG A 144 0.67 3.72 23.91
N CYS A 145 0.32 4.11 25.13
CA CYS A 145 0.97 3.60 26.34
C CYS A 145 0.59 2.15 26.60
N VAL A 146 1.55 1.36 27.07
CA VAL A 146 1.31 0.00 27.54
C VAL A 146 0.46 0.07 28.81
N THR A 147 -0.64 -0.68 28.82
CA THR A 147 -1.49 -0.83 30.01
C THR A 147 -1.28 -2.22 30.61
N PHE A 148 -1.62 -2.39 31.89
CA PHE A 148 -1.55 -3.70 32.55
C PHE A 148 -2.51 -4.74 31.93
N TYR A 149 -3.59 -4.31 31.28
CA TYR A 149 -4.68 -5.20 30.85
C TYR A 149 -4.52 -5.72 29.42
N ARG A 150 -3.97 -4.91 28.50
CA ARG A 150 -3.84 -5.26 27.08
C ARG A 150 -2.63 -4.57 26.47
N GLU A 151 -1.95 -5.30 25.59
CA GLU A 151 -0.95 -4.71 24.70
C GLU A 151 -1.62 -3.67 23.78
N PRO A 152 -1.07 -2.45 23.69
CA PRO A 152 -1.64 -1.42 22.83
C PRO A 152 -1.50 -1.80 21.36
N LEU A 153 -2.46 -1.35 20.53
CA LEU A 153 -2.33 -1.44 19.08
C LEU A 153 -1.09 -0.69 18.62
N GLN A 154 -0.32 -1.31 17.72
CA GLN A 154 0.87 -0.70 17.15
C GLN A 154 0.49 0.43 16.19
N PRO A 155 1.29 1.51 16.06
CA PRO A 155 0.96 2.66 15.22
C PRO A 155 0.69 2.30 13.76
N ASP A 156 1.46 1.38 13.18
CA ASP A 156 1.29 0.86 11.83
C ASP A 156 -0.04 0.11 11.65
N GLN A 157 -0.47 -0.69 12.63
CA GLN A 157 -1.78 -1.35 12.62
C GLN A 157 -2.93 -0.32 12.69
N ILE A 158 -2.79 0.72 13.51
CA ILE A 158 -3.77 1.81 13.63
C ILE A 158 -3.91 2.55 12.28
N VAL A 159 -2.78 2.88 11.64
CA VAL A 159 -2.75 3.54 10.33
C VAL A 159 -3.33 2.63 9.25
N ALA A 160 -2.94 1.35 9.21
CA ALA A 160 -3.45 0.37 8.25
C ALA A 160 -4.97 0.22 8.34
N TYR A 161 -5.51 0.14 9.56
CA TYR A 161 -6.95 0.05 9.77
C TYR A 161 -7.69 1.27 9.19
N ALA A 162 -7.23 2.48 9.51
CA ALA A 162 -7.87 3.71 9.04
C ALA A 162 -7.84 3.82 7.50
N LEU A 163 -6.69 3.55 6.89
CA LEU A 163 -6.53 3.54 5.43
C LEU A 163 -7.40 2.48 4.77
N TYR A 164 -7.44 1.27 5.33
CA TYR A 164 -8.30 0.19 4.85
C TYR A 164 -9.78 0.57 4.92
N ARG A 165 -10.21 1.20 6.01
CA ARG A 165 -11.60 1.67 6.20
C ARG A 165 -11.99 2.71 5.15
N TRP A 166 -11.10 3.62 4.79
CA TRP A 166 -11.35 4.62 3.75
C TRP A 166 -11.32 4.01 2.34
N ALA A 167 -10.38 3.11 2.06
CA ALA A 167 -10.23 2.45 0.77
C ALA A 167 -11.40 1.51 0.44
N SER A 168 -11.89 0.77 1.44
CA SER A 168 -12.99 -0.20 1.28
C SER A 168 -14.37 0.45 1.30
N GLY A 169 -14.54 1.54 2.05
CA GLY A 169 -15.85 2.14 2.31
C GLY A 169 -16.77 1.29 3.22
N ALA A 170 -16.37 0.08 3.59
CA ALA A 170 -17.18 -0.90 4.34
C ALA A 170 -17.41 -0.50 5.79
N THR A 171 -18.54 -0.89 6.42
CA THR A 171 -18.90 -0.44 7.77
C THR A 171 -17.86 -0.83 8.83
N TYR A 172 -17.85 -0.12 9.97
CA TYR A 172 -16.96 -0.46 11.10
C TYR A 172 -17.14 -1.92 11.52
N GLU A 173 -18.39 -2.41 11.62
CA GLU A 173 -18.70 -3.80 11.98
C GLU A 173 -18.08 -4.83 11.02
N SER A 174 -18.06 -4.54 9.72
CA SER A 174 -17.46 -5.45 8.74
C SER A 174 -15.93 -5.43 8.76
N ASN A 175 -15.32 -4.36 9.27
CA ASN A 175 -13.87 -4.17 9.26
C ASN A 175 -13.20 -4.54 10.59
N THR A 176 -13.91 -4.50 11.71
CA THR A 176 -13.38 -4.90 13.04
C THR A 176 -12.89 -6.34 13.04
N CYS A 177 -13.65 -7.26 12.42
CA CYS A 177 -13.26 -8.67 12.28
C CYS A 177 -12.03 -8.91 11.39
N ASN A 178 -11.70 -7.98 10.50
CA ASN A 178 -10.55 -8.13 9.58
C ASN A 178 -9.22 -7.71 10.21
N PHE A 179 -9.25 -7.00 11.34
CA PHE A 179 -8.07 -6.44 12.01
C PHE A 179 -7.99 -6.81 13.49
N ASP A 180 -8.95 -7.58 14.02
CA ASP A 180 -9.10 -7.91 15.44
C ASP A 180 -9.12 -6.70 16.38
N ILE A 181 -9.75 -5.62 15.91
CA ILE A 181 -9.92 -4.37 16.65
C ILE A 181 -11.39 -4.24 17.07
N ASP A 182 -11.64 -3.87 18.32
CA ASP A 182 -13.00 -3.61 18.79
C ASP A 182 -13.58 -2.31 18.19
N ARG A 183 -14.92 -2.22 18.15
CA ARG A 183 -15.63 -1.08 17.54
C ARG A 183 -15.21 0.27 18.11
N ALA A 184 -15.03 0.39 19.43
CA ALA A 184 -14.67 1.67 20.04
C ALA A 184 -13.24 2.08 19.66
N SER A 185 -12.29 1.14 19.75
CA SER A 185 -10.91 1.34 19.31
C SER A 185 -10.81 1.71 17.83
N SER A 186 -11.69 1.14 17.00
CA SER A 186 -11.73 1.39 15.56
C SER A 186 -12.14 2.82 15.20
N LEU A 187 -13.11 3.38 15.93
CA LEU A 187 -13.56 4.77 15.77
C LEU A 187 -12.46 5.74 16.22
N VAL A 188 -11.82 5.43 17.35
CA VAL A 188 -10.69 6.20 17.87
C VAL A 188 -9.52 6.16 16.89
N ALA A 189 -9.18 5.00 16.33
CA ALA A 189 -8.13 4.86 15.32
C ALA A 189 -8.36 5.77 14.11
N VAL A 190 -9.56 5.73 13.50
CA VAL A 190 -9.87 6.59 12.34
C VAL A 190 -9.76 8.08 12.70
N ARG A 191 -10.28 8.48 13.86
CA ARG A 191 -10.21 9.88 14.32
C ARG A 191 -8.77 10.33 14.55
N ASP A 192 -7.99 9.54 15.26
CA ASP A 192 -6.63 9.89 15.65
C ASP A 192 -5.71 9.92 14.42
N VAL A 193 -5.85 8.97 13.48
CA VAL A 193 -5.12 8.99 12.19
C VAL A 193 -5.53 10.20 11.36
N THR A 194 -6.81 10.57 11.32
CA THR A 194 -7.26 11.78 10.62
C THR A 194 -6.58 13.03 11.17
N ALA A 195 -6.57 13.19 12.49
CA ALA A 195 -5.92 14.33 13.15
C ALA A 195 -4.40 14.35 12.91
N ALA A 196 -3.76 13.17 12.97
CA ALA A 196 -2.33 13.03 12.73
C ALA A 196 -1.96 13.39 11.28
N LEU A 197 -2.72 12.91 10.28
CA LEU A 197 -2.54 13.27 8.88
C LEU A 197 -2.70 14.77 8.65
N LEU A 198 -3.73 15.40 9.21
CA LEU A 198 -3.95 16.84 9.09
C LEU A 198 -2.87 17.69 9.78
N THR A 199 -2.15 17.09 10.74
CA THR A 199 -1.03 17.74 11.43
C THR A 199 0.25 17.60 10.62
N VAL A 200 0.61 16.38 10.22
CA VAL A 200 1.88 16.06 9.54
C VAL A 200 1.87 16.51 8.08
N TYR A 201 0.72 16.43 7.40
CA TYR A 201 0.58 16.69 5.97
C TYR A 201 -0.24 17.93 5.64
N ARG A 202 -0.37 18.87 6.58
CA ARG A 202 -1.12 20.13 6.41
C ARG A 202 -0.79 20.85 5.11
N ASP A 203 0.48 20.91 4.76
CA ASP A 203 0.98 21.68 3.62
C ASP A 203 1.32 20.79 2.40
N LYS A 204 0.79 19.57 2.32
CA LYS A 204 1.06 18.64 1.19
C LYS A 204 0.27 18.95 -0.08
N ILE A 205 -0.80 19.72 0.01
CA ILE A 205 -1.60 20.17 -1.14
C ILE A 205 -1.45 21.70 -1.26
N PRO A 206 -0.25 22.21 -1.59
CA PRO A 206 -0.07 23.64 -1.75
C PRO A 206 -0.55 24.08 -3.13
N TRP A 207 -1.11 25.29 -3.19
CA TRP A 207 -1.32 25.96 -4.46
C TRP A 207 0.05 26.23 -5.13
N PRO A 208 0.21 26.00 -6.44
CA PRO A 208 1.49 26.25 -7.12
C PRO A 208 1.94 27.70 -6.96
N ALA A 209 3.18 27.87 -6.49
CA ALA A 209 3.82 29.17 -6.31
C ALA A 209 5.27 29.15 -6.81
N GLY A 210 5.82 30.34 -7.08
CA GLY A 210 7.20 30.52 -7.52
C GLY A 210 7.57 29.65 -8.73
N VAL A 211 8.68 28.90 -8.60
CA VAL A 211 9.20 28.01 -9.65
C VAL A 211 8.23 26.87 -9.99
N CYS A 212 7.49 26.36 -9.01
CA CYS A 212 6.52 25.29 -9.26
C CYS A 212 5.39 25.79 -10.20
N LYS A 213 4.88 27.01 -9.95
CA LYS A 213 3.90 27.65 -10.84
C LYS A 213 4.44 27.79 -12.26
N SER A 214 5.68 28.27 -12.44
CA SER A 214 6.24 28.45 -13.78
C SER A 214 6.45 27.13 -14.53
N VAL A 215 6.82 26.06 -13.82
CA VAL A 215 6.93 24.71 -14.41
C VAL A 215 5.57 24.21 -14.90
N VAL A 216 4.52 24.33 -14.08
CA VAL A 216 3.15 23.92 -14.45
C VAL A 216 2.66 24.72 -15.65
N LEU A 217 2.76 26.05 -15.60
CA LEU A 217 2.33 26.93 -16.69
C LEU A 217 3.06 26.63 -18.01
N ARG A 218 4.38 26.44 -17.97
CA ARG A 218 5.18 26.11 -19.16
C ARG A 218 4.81 24.73 -19.73
N ALA A 219 4.52 23.76 -18.87
CA ALA A 219 4.13 22.42 -19.30
C ALA A 219 2.78 22.43 -20.04
N PHE A 220 1.85 23.29 -19.62
CA PHE A 220 0.58 23.49 -20.33
C PHE A 220 0.72 24.36 -21.59
N ASP A 221 1.56 25.39 -21.55
CA ASP A 221 1.85 26.24 -22.71
C ASP A 221 2.42 25.41 -23.87
N GLY A 222 3.34 24.48 -23.59
CA GLY A 222 3.85 23.52 -24.58
C GLY A 222 2.81 22.56 -25.15
N LYS A 223 1.61 22.49 -24.56
CA LYS A 223 0.45 21.72 -25.06
C LYS A 223 -0.61 22.62 -25.74
N GLY A 224 -0.33 23.92 -25.90
CA GLY A 224 -1.23 24.89 -26.52
C GLY A 224 -2.22 25.54 -25.56
N PHE A 225 -2.00 25.44 -24.25
CA PHE A 225 -2.84 26.06 -23.22
C PHE A 225 -2.02 27.08 -22.41
N PRO A 226 -1.75 28.28 -22.94
CA PRO A 226 -1.02 29.33 -22.22
C PRO A 226 -1.79 29.77 -20.97
N ASN A 227 -1.10 30.19 -19.90
CA ASN A 227 -1.72 30.69 -18.66
C ASN A 227 -2.70 29.71 -17.98
N TYR A 228 -2.55 28.42 -18.24
CA TYR A 228 -3.45 27.38 -17.74
C TYR A 228 -2.91 26.73 -16.46
N HIS A 229 -3.70 26.77 -15.38
CA HIS A 229 -3.26 26.29 -14.05
C HIS A 229 -3.67 24.86 -13.73
N GLY A 230 -4.73 24.34 -14.36
CA GLY A 230 -5.25 23.01 -14.04
C GLY A 230 -6.74 22.81 -14.30
N CYS A 231 -7.18 21.57 -14.10
CA CYS A 231 -8.57 21.17 -14.25
C CYS A 231 -9.31 21.29 -12.92
N ILE A 232 -10.49 21.90 -12.92
CA ILE A 232 -11.41 21.92 -11.79
C ILE A 232 -12.58 21.00 -12.05
N ASN A 233 -12.89 20.12 -11.11
CA ASN A 233 -14.08 19.27 -11.19
C ASN A 233 -14.72 19.06 -9.82
N CYS A 234 -16.01 18.74 -9.83
CA CYS A 234 -16.77 18.36 -8.65
C CYS A 234 -17.14 16.88 -8.74
N THR A 235 -17.07 16.18 -7.62
CA THR A 235 -17.53 14.80 -7.46
C THR A 235 -18.44 14.67 -6.25
N HIS A 236 -19.35 13.69 -6.29
CA HIS A 236 -20.23 13.37 -5.17
C HIS A 236 -19.56 12.32 -4.29
N ILE A 237 -19.35 12.67 -3.02
CA ILE A 237 -18.99 11.72 -1.96
C ILE A 237 -20.29 11.25 -1.32
N TYR A 238 -20.61 9.97 -1.50
CA TYR A 238 -21.82 9.40 -0.91
C TYR A 238 -21.67 9.28 0.60
N ILE A 239 -22.71 9.67 1.31
CA ILE A 239 -22.78 9.62 2.77
C ILE A 239 -24.07 8.91 3.19
N ASP A 240 -24.11 8.48 4.44
CA ASP A 240 -25.38 8.09 5.05
C ASP A 240 -26.28 9.32 5.20
N LYS A 241 -27.59 9.08 5.30
CA LYS A 241 -28.56 10.15 5.51
C LYS A 241 -28.19 10.95 6.77
N PRO A 242 -27.96 12.27 6.68
CA PRO A 242 -27.63 13.06 7.85
C PRO A 242 -28.82 13.07 8.83
N THR A 243 -28.54 12.81 10.11
CA THR A 243 -29.56 12.73 11.16
C THR A 243 -30.09 14.12 11.57
N ASN A 244 -29.23 15.14 11.52
CA ASN A 244 -29.49 16.48 12.04
C ASN A 244 -29.72 17.53 10.94
N ALA A 245 -30.01 17.12 9.71
CA ALA A 245 -30.23 18.04 8.59
C ALA A 245 -31.36 17.53 7.68
N PRO A 246 -32.03 18.43 6.92
CA PRO A 246 -33.04 18.01 5.96
C PRO A 246 -32.41 17.10 4.90
N GLY A 247 -32.76 15.81 4.91
CA GLY A 247 -32.14 14.83 3.99
C GLY A 247 -32.29 15.18 2.50
N LYS A 248 -33.35 15.93 2.16
CA LYS A 248 -33.60 16.48 0.81
C LYS A 248 -32.44 17.33 0.29
N ASP A 249 -31.72 18.03 1.16
CA ASP A 249 -30.61 18.90 0.76
C ASP A 249 -29.40 18.07 0.31
N TYR A 250 -29.26 16.85 0.81
CA TYR A 250 -28.15 15.95 0.49
C TYR A 250 -28.51 14.96 -0.61
N TYR A 251 -29.76 14.93 -1.05
CA TYR A 251 -30.26 13.98 -2.01
C TYR A 251 -29.89 14.42 -3.42
N ASP A 252 -29.01 13.66 -4.07
CA ASP A 252 -28.50 13.96 -5.40
C ASP A 252 -29.49 13.56 -6.51
N ARG A 253 -29.15 13.89 -7.75
CA ARG A 253 -29.95 13.52 -8.93
C ARG A 253 -30.01 12.01 -9.19
N LYS A 254 -29.07 11.25 -8.62
CA LYS A 254 -29.03 9.78 -8.67
C LYS A 254 -29.78 9.15 -7.50
N ARG A 255 -30.56 9.93 -6.74
CA ARG A 255 -31.40 9.47 -5.64
C ARG A 255 -30.58 8.87 -4.47
N ARG A 256 -29.39 9.42 -4.21
CA ARG A 256 -28.50 9.04 -3.11
C ARG A 256 -28.08 10.23 -2.28
N PHE A 257 -27.85 10.02 -0.98
CA PHE A 257 -27.32 11.06 -0.11
C PHE A 257 -25.83 11.27 -0.38
N SER A 258 -25.42 12.51 -0.59
CA SER A 258 -24.03 12.86 -0.88
C SER A 258 -23.68 14.27 -0.40
N ILE A 259 -22.38 14.51 -0.28
CA ILE A 259 -21.78 15.84 -0.26
C ILE A 259 -20.95 16.03 -1.52
N ILE A 260 -20.69 17.27 -1.88
CA ILE A 260 -19.92 17.62 -3.07
C ILE A 260 -18.50 17.99 -2.65
N ALA A 261 -17.54 17.33 -3.29
CA ALA A 261 -16.12 17.65 -3.20
C ALA A 261 -15.64 18.27 -4.52
N GLN A 262 -15.00 19.41 -4.44
CA GLN A 262 -14.25 20.02 -5.53
C GLN A 262 -12.79 19.64 -5.41
N VAL A 263 -12.19 19.33 -6.55
CA VAL A 263 -10.77 19.03 -6.66
C VAL A 263 -10.22 19.80 -7.85
N ILE A 264 -9.07 20.43 -7.65
CA ILE A 264 -8.25 21.00 -8.73
C ILE A 264 -7.02 20.12 -8.90
N VAL A 265 -6.70 19.79 -10.15
CA VAL A 265 -5.53 18.98 -10.50
C VAL A 265 -4.68 19.62 -11.58
N ASP A 266 -3.38 19.39 -11.54
CA ASP A 266 -2.43 19.76 -12.59
C ASP A 266 -2.26 18.66 -13.67
N LEU A 267 -1.31 18.86 -14.58
CA LEU A 267 -0.96 17.88 -15.63
C LEU A 267 -0.46 16.54 -15.11
N ASP A 268 0.17 16.54 -13.94
CA ASP A 268 0.75 15.36 -13.31
C ASP A 268 -0.29 14.65 -12.42
N LEU A 269 -1.57 15.05 -12.52
CA LEU A 269 -2.68 14.56 -11.71
C LEU A 269 -2.49 14.80 -10.21
N ARG A 270 -1.70 15.82 -9.84
CA ARG A 270 -1.51 16.21 -8.44
C ARG A 270 -2.65 17.12 -8.03
N ALA A 271 -3.22 16.87 -6.86
CA ALA A 271 -4.19 17.78 -6.28
C ALA A 271 -3.51 19.10 -5.92
N LEU A 272 -4.10 20.22 -6.36
CA LEU A 272 -3.66 21.59 -6.07
C LEU A 272 -4.52 22.26 -5.00
N ASP A 273 -5.78 21.87 -4.92
CA ASP A 273 -6.75 22.33 -3.94
C ASP A 273 -7.88 21.29 -3.85
N VAL A 274 -8.33 21.00 -2.63
CA VAL A 274 -9.45 20.09 -2.37
C VAL A 274 -10.36 20.73 -1.36
N PHE A 275 -11.65 20.75 -1.65
CA PHE A 275 -12.65 21.26 -0.72
C PHE A 275 -13.90 20.38 -0.76
N ALA A 276 -14.42 19.99 0.42
CA ALA A 276 -15.66 19.21 0.53
C ALA A 276 -16.53 19.75 1.67
N SER A 277 -17.72 20.25 1.36
CA SER A 277 -18.67 20.68 2.42
C SER A 277 -20.13 20.80 1.98
N TYR A 278 -20.41 20.99 0.69
CA TYR A 278 -21.78 21.33 0.27
C TYR A 278 -22.68 20.10 0.11
N PRO A 279 -23.98 20.23 0.42
CA PRO A 279 -24.95 19.16 0.20
C PRO A 279 -25.08 18.74 -1.27
N GLY A 280 -25.33 17.46 -1.51
CA GLY A 280 -25.42 16.81 -2.82
C GLY A 280 -26.50 17.33 -3.77
N SER A 281 -27.50 18.05 -3.29
CA SER A 281 -28.49 18.71 -4.17
C SER A 281 -27.94 19.97 -4.85
N CYS A 282 -26.82 20.53 -4.39
CA CYS A 282 -26.29 21.78 -4.90
C CYS A 282 -25.78 21.65 -6.34
N HIS A 283 -26.00 22.70 -7.15
CA HIS A 283 -25.53 22.74 -8.54
C HIS A 283 -24.07 23.19 -8.63
N ASN A 284 -23.24 22.50 -9.42
CA ASN A 284 -21.80 22.79 -9.61
C ASN A 284 -21.46 24.29 -9.81
N VAL A 285 -22.26 25.03 -10.60
CA VAL A 285 -22.07 26.49 -10.82
C VAL A 285 -22.17 27.28 -9.52
N ARG A 286 -23.16 27.00 -8.67
CA ARG A 286 -23.32 27.69 -7.38
C ARG A 286 -22.16 27.39 -6.45
N ILE A 287 -21.62 26.18 -6.56
CA ILE A 287 -20.61 25.68 -5.65
C ILE A 287 -19.25 26.36 -5.91
N ILE A 288 -18.88 26.67 -7.18
CA ILE A 288 -17.67 27.46 -7.46
C ILE A 288 -17.66 28.77 -6.65
N HIS A 289 -18.75 29.53 -6.72
CA HIS A 289 -18.83 30.84 -6.05
C HIS A 289 -18.86 30.75 -4.53
N LEU A 290 -19.19 29.58 -3.99
CA LEU A 290 -19.28 29.36 -2.55
C LEU A 290 -17.96 28.88 -1.94
N PHE A 291 -17.00 28.44 -2.76
CA PHE A 291 -15.71 27.97 -2.26
C PHE A 291 -14.73 29.10 -1.97
N SER A 292 -13.86 28.86 -0.98
CA SER A 292 -12.76 29.78 -0.61
C SER A 292 -11.84 30.10 -1.79
N LEU A 293 -11.76 29.21 -2.77
CA LEU A 293 -11.03 29.41 -4.02
C LEU A 293 -11.52 30.66 -4.78
N TRP A 294 -12.83 30.85 -4.91
CA TRP A 294 -13.39 32.01 -5.62
C TRP A 294 -13.01 33.31 -4.93
N ALA A 295 -13.15 33.38 -3.61
CA ALA A 295 -12.73 34.55 -2.83
C ALA A 295 -11.22 34.82 -2.95
N ARG A 296 -10.38 33.78 -3.02
CA ARG A 296 -8.93 33.90 -3.25
C ARG A 296 -8.60 34.38 -4.67
N ALA A 297 -9.37 33.95 -5.68
CA ALA A 297 -9.23 34.39 -7.06
C ALA A 297 -9.61 35.88 -7.22
N GLU A 298 -10.77 36.29 -6.68
CA GLU A 298 -11.23 37.68 -6.69
C GLU A 298 -10.27 38.62 -5.94
N ALA A 299 -9.69 38.15 -4.83
CA ALA A 299 -8.65 38.90 -4.11
C ALA A 299 -7.29 38.96 -4.85
N GLY A 300 -7.20 38.43 -6.07
CA GLY A 300 -5.97 38.44 -6.88
C GLY A 300 -4.85 37.57 -6.31
N LYS A 301 -5.15 36.58 -5.45
CA LYS A 301 -4.11 35.78 -4.76
C LYS A 301 -3.65 34.55 -5.56
N LEU A 302 -4.45 34.08 -6.52
CA LEU A 302 -4.18 32.84 -7.27
C LEU A 302 -3.65 33.12 -8.69
N PHE A 303 -4.36 33.99 -9.40
CA PHE A 303 -4.21 34.26 -10.82
C PHE A 303 -3.46 35.59 -11.03
N THR A 304 -2.17 35.57 -10.72
CA THR A 304 -1.28 36.75 -10.71
C THR A 304 -0.38 36.86 -11.95
N GLY A 305 -0.47 35.92 -12.89
CA GLY A 305 0.36 35.90 -14.09
C GLY A 305 0.03 37.04 -15.05
N PRO A 306 1.01 37.51 -15.85
CA PRO A 306 0.73 38.49 -16.89
C PRO A 306 -0.21 37.88 -17.96
N PRO A 307 -1.13 38.67 -18.53
CA PRO A 307 -1.98 38.19 -19.60
C PRO A 307 -1.16 37.83 -20.85
N VAL A 308 -1.58 36.77 -21.56
CA VAL A 308 -0.97 36.34 -22.83
C VAL A 308 -1.91 36.68 -23.98
N MET A 309 -1.36 37.19 -25.08
CA MET A 309 -2.11 37.44 -26.30
C MET A 309 -2.13 36.18 -27.17
N LEU A 310 -3.33 35.66 -27.45
CA LEU A 310 -3.52 34.56 -28.37
C LEU A 310 -3.36 35.03 -29.84
N PRO A 311 -3.07 34.13 -30.80
CA PRO A 311 -2.88 34.47 -32.21
C PRO A 311 -4.04 35.24 -32.86
N PHE A 312 -5.25 35.13 -32.31
CA PHE A 312 -6.46 35.79 -32.80
C PHE A 312 -6.74 37.14 -32.14
N GLY A 313 -5.77 37.70 -31.40
CA GLY A 313 -5.91 38.99 -30.72
C GLY A 313 -6.73 38.94 -29.42
N VAL A 314 -6.97 37.75 -28.87
CA VAL A 314 -7.69 37.58 -27.59
C VAL A 314 -6.67 37.58 -26.45
N GLN A 315 -6.84 38.49 -25.50
CA GLN A 315 -6.06 38.52 -24.27
C GLN A 315 -6.57 37.46 -23.29
N MET A 316 -5.67 36.62 -22.79
CA MET A 316 -6.00 35.51 -21.90
C MET A 316 -5.25 35.66 -20.57
N ASN A 317 -6.01 35.80 -19.49
CA ASN A 317 -5.50 35.76 -18.12
C ASN A 317 -5.25 34.33 -17.66
N ASP A 318 -4.60 34.18 -16.51
CA ASP A 318 -4.54 32.94 -15.74
C ASP A 318 -5.96 32.32 -15.57
N TYR A 319 -6.12 31.03 -15.87
CA TYR A 319 -7.43 30.35 -15.78
C TYR A 319 -7.37 28.88 -15.36
N LEU A 320 -8.54 28.36 -14.96
CA LEU A 320 -8.82 26.95 -14.73
C LEU A 320 -9.84 26.45 -15.74
N LEU A 321 -9.74 25.17 -16.12
CA LEU A 321 -10.66 24.53 -17.05
C LEU A 321 -11.63 23.67 -16.25
N GLY A 322 -12.92 23.94 -16.38
CA GLY A 322 -13.97 23.17 -15.76
C GLY A 322 -14.82 22.42 -16.78
N HIS A 323 -15.45 21.32 -16.35
CA HIS A 323 -16.50 20.67 -17.14
C HIS A 323 -17.68 21.63 -17.43
N ASN A 324 -18.46 21.39 -18.48
CA ASN A 324 -19.59 22.22 -18.94
C ASN A 324 -20.60 22.68 -17.86
N GLY A 325 -20.63 22.04 -16.69
CA GLY A 325 -21.43 22.47 -15.53
C GLY A 325 -20.92 23.72 -14.82
N TYR A 326 -19.91 24.41 -15.35
CA TYR A 326 -19.32 25.63 -14.78
C TYR A 326 -19.48 26.87 -15.67
N TYR A 327 -19.99 26.74 -16.90
CA TYR A 327 -20.34 27.91 -17.71
C TYR A 327 -21.71 28.46 -17.28
N ARG A 328 -21.76 29.77 -17.01
CA ARG A 328 -23.02 30.50 -16.98
C ARG A 328 -23.54 30.54 -18.42
N ARG A 329 -24.65 29.85 -18.69
CA ARG A 329 -25.44 30.07 -19.91
C ARG A 329 -26.03 31.47 -19.76
N ASN A 330 -25.35 32.49 -20.28
CA ASN A 330 -25.96 33.82 -20.41
C ASN A 330 -27.12 33.67 -21.41
N GLY A 331 -28.34 33.86 -20.91
CA GLY A 331 -29.52 34.14 -21.71
C GLY A 331 -29.79 35.63 -21.67
#